data_AF-A0A1Y3NJ22-F1
#
_entry.id   AF-A0A1Y3NJ22-F1
#
_cell.length_a   1.000
_cell.length_b   1.000
_cell.length_c   1.000
_cell.angle_alpha   90.00
_cell.angle_beta   90.00
_cell.angle_gamma   90.00
#
_symmetry.space_group_name_H-M   'P 1'
#
loop_
_entity.id
_entity.type
_entity.pdbx_description
1 polymer ?
#
loop_
_entity_poly.entity_id
_entity_poly.type
_entity_poly.pdbx_seq_one_letter_code
_entity_poly.pdbx_strand_id
1 'polypeptide(L)'
;MLTKTEKEKIYKQGLELLEFQNAKEDASVLPTLELSDISKNIKRIDLSHEVIEKCPTQIRKTATNGISYFGALRIIEDFPDELRPYLPIYCKALTSLGTKSKSLEQLEHEIRMITDGIGVSAHVSTSPTDLSTVYEGIYYETSCLENDIEKMYNLMQEVVRETDFKNIDKLKTLIIGESTGLINTLAQSGHSYAMMHANASLTKGQ
;
A
#
# COMPACT_ATOMS: atom_id res chain seq x y z
N MET A 1 -34.11 20.01 30.60
CA MET A 1 -34.46 20.83 29.40
C MET A 1 -33.84 22.20 29.58
N LEU A 2 -33.23 22.77 28.54
CA LEU A 2 -32.66 24.12 28.58
C LEU A 2 -33.74 25.18 28.84
N THR A 3 -33.45 26.11 29.74
CA THR A 3 -34.27 27.30 30.01
C THR A 3 -34.24 28.27 28.82
N LYS A 4 -35.21 29.18 28.74
CA LYS A 4 -35.30 30.18 27.65
C LYS A 4 -34.02 31.04 27.56
N THR A 5 -33.51 31.46 28.71
CA THR A 5 -32.29 32.26 28.83
C THR A 5 -31.05 31.52 28.33
N GLU A 6 -30.94 30.22 28.61
CA GLU A 6 -29.82 29.40 28.11
C GLU A 6 -29.88 29.22 26.58
N LYS A 7 -31.08 29.09 26.00
CA LYS A 7 -31.25 29.02 24.54
C LYS A 7 -30.85 30.31 23.84
N GLU A 8 -31.26 31.46 24.37
CA GLU A 8 -30.89 32.78 23.84
C GLU A 8 -29.37 33.00 23.94
N LYS A 9 -28.73 32.53 25.02
CA LYS A 9 -27.28 32.59 25.19
C LYS A 9 -26.54 31.74 24.14
N ILE A 10 -26.94 30.48 23.93
CA ILE A 10 -26.32 29.58 22.93
C ILE A 10 -26.46 30.16 21.52
N TYR A 11 -27.63 30.71 21.19
CA TYR A 11 -27.85 31.36 19.89
C TYR A 11 -26.90 32.53 19.67
N LYS A 12 -26.77 33.42 20.67
CA LYS A 12 -25.85 34.55 20.60
C LYS A 12 -24.39 34.11 20.47
N GLN A 13 -23.97 33.13 21.26
CA GLN A 13 -22.61 32.57 21.17
C GLN A 13 -22.34 31.90 19.81
N GLY A 14 -23.35 31.28 19.20
CA GLY A 14 -23.25 30.73 17.85
C GLY A 14 -23.06 31.81 16.78
N LEU A 15 -23.76 32.94 16.89
CA LEU A 15 -23.57 34.09 16.01
C LEU A 15 -22.17 34.72 16.20
N GLU A 16 -21.75 34.94 17.44
CA GLU A 16 -20.41 35.47 17.77
C GLU A 16 -19.31 34.54 17.21
N LEU A 17 -19.45 33.21 17.36
CA LEU A 17 -18.51 32.24 16.79
C LEU A 17 -18.49 32.27 15.26
N LEU A 18 -19.66 32.40 14.61
CA LEU A 18 -19.75 32.48 13.15
C LEU A 18 -19.10 33.77 12.63
N GLU A 19 -19.32 34.91 13.29
CA GLU A 19 -18.64 36.17 12.97
C GLU A 19 -17.13 36.03 13.14
N PHE A 20 -16.68 35.39 14.22
CA PHE A 20 -15.26 35.13 14.48
C PHE A 20 -14.63 34.23 13.40
N GLN A 21 -15.27 33.10 13.04
CA GLN A 21 -14.77 32.18 12.02
C GLN A 21 -14.70 32.79 10.61
N ASN A 22 -15.55 33.78 10.31
CA ASN A 22 -15.56 34.48 9.03
C ASN A 22 -14.68 35.73 9.02
N ALA A 23 -14.17 36.17 10.16
CA ALA A 23 -13.32 37.34 10.25
C ALA A 23 -11.99 37.08 9.54
N LYS A 24 -11.52 38.07 8.77
CA LYS A 24 -10.21 37.99 8.12
C LYS A 24 -9.12 38.25 9.16
N GLU A 25 -8.35 37.21 9.47
CA GLU A 25 -7.22 37.30 10.38
C GLU A 25 -5.95 37.80 9.68
N ASP A 26 -5.04 38.40 10.46
CA ASP A 26 -3.71 38.80 9.99
C ASP A 26 -2.74 37.61 10.08
N ALA A 27 -2.50 36.96 8.95
CA ALA A 27 -1.57 35.84 8.86
C ALA A 27 -0.09 36.25 8.96
N SER A 28 0.25 37.55 8.93
CA SER A 28 1.66 38.01 8.96
C SER A 28 2.36 37.77 10.31
N VAL A 29 1.59 37.50 11.36
CA VAL A 29 2.11 37.14 12.68
C VAL A 29 2.73 35.74 12.73
N LEU A 30 2.45 34.90 11.72
CA LEU A 30 3.02 33.56 11.60
C LEU A 30 4.36 33.61 10.86
N PRO A 31 5.40 32.92 11.36
CA PRO A 31 6.63 32.76 10.59
C PRO A 31 6.34 31.97 9.30
N THR A 32 6.95 32.39 8.19
CA THR A 32 6.81 31.73 6.89
C THR A 32 8.17 31.60 6.20
N LEU A 33 8.26 30.71 5.22
CA LEU A 33 9.41 30.56 4.32
C LEU A 33 9.19 31.40 3.06
N GLU A 34 10.29 31.81 2.45
CA GLU A 34 10.28 32.47 1.15
C GLU A 34 10.46 31.47 0.02
N LEU A 35 10.07 31.85 -1.20
CA LEU A 35 10.31 31.02 -2.39
C LEU A 35 11.81 30.72 -2.60
N SER A 36 12.68 31.61 -2.10
CA SER A 36 14.13 31.43 -2.11
C SER A 36 14.64 30.31 -1.20
N ASP A 37 13.87 29.89 -0.21
CA ASP A 37 14.23 28.77 0.68
C ASP A 37 14.03 27.41 0.00
N ILE A 38 13.31 27.38 -1.13
CA ILE A 38 13.05 26.17 -1.91
C ILE A 38 14.18 25.94 -2.92
N SER A 39 14.82 24.77 -2.86
CA SER A 39 15.82 24.37 -3.85
C SER A 39 15.21 24.39 -5.26
N LYS A 40 15.86 25.11 -6.18
CA LYS A 40 15.46 25.15 -7.60
C LYS A 40 15.72 23.85 -8.34
N ASN A 41 16.59 22.99 -7.78
CA ASN A 41 17.00 21.74 -8.39
C ASN A 41 16.42 20.56 -7.62
N ILE A 42 15.79 19.64 -8.35
CA ILE A 42 15.34 18.36 -7.82
C ILE A 42 16.54 17.41 -7.79
N LYS A 43 16.81 16.80 -6.64
CA LYS A 43 17.85 15.78 -6.49
C LYS A 43 17.44 14.54 -7.29
N ARG A 44 18.18 14.23 -8.35
CA ARG A 44 18.06 12.94 -9.05
C ARG A 44 18.79 11.86 -8.26
N ILE A 45 18.20 10.69 -8.16
CA ILE A 45 18.82 9.52 -7.53
C ILE A 45 19.43 8.67 -8.63
N ASP A 46 20.74 8.45 -8.55
CA ASP A 46 21.44 7.59 -9.49
C ASP A 46 21.08 6.12 -9.24
N LEU A 47 20.70 5.44 -10.32
CA LEU A 47 20.34 4.02 -10.34
C LEU A 47 21.19 3.32 -11.40
N SER A 48 21.82 2.20 -11.06
CA SER A 48 22.42 1.35 -12.08
C SER A 48 21.32 0.44 -12.66
N HIS A 49 21.37 0.28 -13.98
CA HIS A 49 20.41 -0.54 -14.72
C HIS A 49 21.16 -1.70 -15.35
N GLU A 50 20.72 -2.91 -15.06
CA GLU A 50 21.33 -4.15 -15.54
C GLU A 50 20.24 -5.10 -16.02
N VAL A 51 20.62 -6.11 -16.80
CA VAL A 51 19.72 -7.19 -17.20
C VAL A 51 20.26 -8.49 -16.63
N ILE A 52 19.56 -9.05 -15.64
CA ILE A 52 19.93 -10.31 -14.99
C ILE A 52 18.98 -11.39 -15.51
N GLU A 53 19.51 -12.42 -16.20
CA GLU A 53 18.70 -13.54 -16.71
C GLU A 53 17.45 -13.08 -17.51
N LYS A 54 17.61 -12.02 -18.32
CA LYS A 54 16.56 -11.35 -19.12
C LYS A 54 15.56 -10.50 -18.33
N CYS A 55 15.75 -10.31 -17.04
CA CYS A 55 14.96 -9.42 -16.20
C CYS A 55 15.62 -8.04 -16.09
N PRO A 56 14.97 -6.94 -16.54
CA PRO A 56 15.44 -5.58 -16.28
C PRO A 56 15.50 -5.35 -14.76
N THR A 57 16.68 -5.02 -14.27
CA THR A 57 16.96 -4.89 -12.84
C THR A 57 17.48 -3.49 -12.55
N GLN A 58 16.87 -2.83 -11.58
CA GLN A 58 17.34 -1.56 -11.03
C GLN A 58 18.09 -1.82 -9.73
N ILE A 59 19.32 -1.31 -9.64
CA ILE A 59 20.18 -1.50 -8.47
C ILE A 59 20.56 -0.13 -7.92
N ARG A 60 20.39 0.03 -6.61
CA ARG A 60 20.79 1.22 -5.88
C ARG A 60 21.71 0.84 -4.72
N LYS A 61 22.98 1.21 -4.82
CA LYS A 61 23.96 1.06 -3.73
C LYS A 61 23.95 2.33 -2.90
N THR A 62 23.46 2.25 -1.67
CA THR A 62 23.39 3.38 -0.73
C THR A 62 23.62 2.87 0.70
N ALA A 63 23.89 3.78 1.64
CA ALA A 63 24.02 3.42 3.05
C ALA A 63 22.67 2.97 3.62
N THR A 64 22.42 1.66 3.63
CA THR A 64 21.22 1.01 4.19
C THR A 64 21.48 0.36 5.56
N ASN A 65 22.66 0.58 6.15
CA ASN A 65 23.05 0.04 7.45
C ASN A 65 23.00 -1.50 7.51
N GLY A 66 23.47 -2.18 6.46
CA GLY A 66 23.56 -3.65 6.40
C GLY A 66 22.25 -4.36 6.02
N ILE A 67 21.24 -3.60 5.57
CA ILE A 67 19.96 -4.13 5.11
C ILE A 67 19.90 -4.10 3.59
N SER A 68 19.51 -5.21 2.98
CA SER A 68 19.21 -5.30 1.55
C SER A 68 17.71 -5.32 1.33
N TYR A 69 17.24 -4.50 0.39
CA TYR A 69 15.83 -4.40 0.01
C TYR A 69 15.63 -5.05 -1.36
N PHE A 70 14.62 -5.88 -1.46
CA PHE A 70 14.22 -6.53 -2.69
C PHE A 70 12.80 -6.14 -3.06
N GLY A 71 12.61 -5.76 -4.31
CA GLY A 71 11.30 -5.51 -4.91
C GLY A 71 11.27 -6.14 -6.31
N ALA A 72 10.20 -6.85 -6.62
CA ALA A 72 9.95 -7.39 -7.95
C ALA A 72 8.51 -7.11 -8.38
N LEU A 73 8.37 -6.53 -9.56
CA LEU A 73 7.07 -6.26 -10.17
C LEU A 73 6.89 -7.18 -11.38
N ARG A 74 5.84 -8.00 -11.35
CA ARG A 74 5.39 -8.75 -12.51
C ARG A 74 4.16 -8.08 -13.09
N ILE A 75 4.34 -7.41 -14.23
CA ILE A 75 3.20 -6.93 -15.03
C ILE A 75 2.49 -8.15 -15.62
N ILE A 76 1.16 -8.12 -15.58
CA ILE A 76 0.29 -9.12 -16.16
C ILE A 76 -0.40 -8.46 -17.35
N GLU A 77 -0.14 -8.98 -18.54
CA GLU A 77 -0.80 -8.56 -19.78
C GLU A 77 -2.02 -9.45 -20.01
N ASP A 78 -3.09 -8.86 -20.56
CA ASP A 78 -4.34 -9.55 -20.92
C ASP A 78 -4.94 -10.39 -19.77
N PHE A 79 -4.96 -9.86 -18.54
CA PHE A 79 -5.50 -10.59 -17.40
C PHE A 79 -7.02 -10.78 -17.55
N PRO A 80 -7.57 -11.99 -17.35
CA PRO A 80 -9.01 -12.22 -17.47
C PRO A 80 -9.82 -11.40 -16.45
N ASP A 81 -10.83 -10.67 -16.94
CA ASP A 81 -11.69 -9.82 -16.10
C ASP A 81 -12.37 -10.60 -14.97
N GLU A 82 -12.72 -11.87 -15.22
CA GLU A 82 -13.31 -12.75 -14.22
C GLU A 82 -12.36 -13.10 -13.06
N LEU A 83 -11.04 -13.07 -13.29
CA LEU A 83 -10.03 -13.37 -12.27
C LEU A 83 -9.54 -12.11 -11.54
N ARG A 84 -9.74 -10.92 -12.12
CA ARG A 84 -9.29 -9.63 -11.55
C ARG A 84 -9.75 -9.39 -10.11
N PRO A 85 -11.02 -9.64 -9.73
CA PRO A 85 -11.47 -9.47 -8.34
C PRO A 85 -10.74 -10.39 -7.34
N TYR A 86 -10.18 -11.50 -7.80
CA TYR A 86 -9.50 -12.48 -6.95
C TYR A 86 -8.00 -12.22 -6.79
N LEU A 87 -7.43 -11.28 -7.54
CA LEU A 87 -6.00 -10.99 -7.49
C LEU A 87 -5.53 -10.51 -6.09
N PRO A 88 -6.25 -9.61 -5.38
CA PRO A 88 -5.83 -9.20 -4.04
C PRO A 88 -5.82 -10.37 -3.04
N ILE A 89 -6.85 -11.22 -3.06
CA ILE A 89 -6.93 -12.37 -2.15
C ILE A 89 -5.89 -13.45 -2.51
N TYR A 90 -5.60 -13.64 -3.80
CA TYR A 90 -4.49 -14.50 -4.25
C TYR A 90 -3.15 -14.03 -3.67
N CYS A 91 -2.87 -12.73 -3.74
CA CYS A 91 -1.64 -12.16 -3.17
C CYS A 91 -1.55 -12.39 -1.66
N LYS A 92 -2.66 -12.17 -0.93
CA LYS A 92 -2.71 -12.44 0.52
C LYS A 92 -2.52 -13.92 0.86
N ALA A 93 -3.12 -14.81 0.07
CA ALA A 93 -3.03 -16.24 0.29
C ALA A 93 -1.59 -16.77 0.23
N LEU A 94 -0.73 -16.20 -0.64
CA LEU A 94 0.68 -16.59 -0.73
C LEU A 94 1.41 -16.51 0.61
N THR A 95 1.12 -15.50 1.42
CA THR A 95 1.76 -15.27 2.72
C THR A 95 0.98 -15.84 3.91
N SER A 96 -0.16 -16.51 3.69
CA SER A 96 -1.11 -16.84 4.76
C SER A 96 -1.62 -18.29 4.76
N LEU A 97 -1.25 -19.13 3.80
CA LEU A 97 -1.68 -20.54 3.75
C LEU A 97 -0.61 -21.54 4.22
N GLY A 98 0.67 -21.16 4.23
CA GLY A 98 1.79 -22.10 4.34
C GLY A 98 2.17 -22.68 2.97
N THR A 99 3.11 -23.62 2.95
CA THR A 99 3.61 -24.27 1.72
C THR A 99 3.27 -25.76 1.73
N LYS A 100 3.45 -26.45 0.61
CA LYS A 100 3.26 -27.92 0.51
C LYS A 100 4.14 -28.69 1.50
N SER A 101 5.28 -28.12 1.89
CA SER A 101 6.24 -28.72 2.81
C SER A 101 6.22 -28.16 4.23
N LYS A 102 5.72 -26.93 4.45
CA LYS A 102 5.77 -26.25 5.75
C LYS A 102 4.39 -25.77 6.17
N SER A 103 4.08 -25.94 7.46
CA SER A 103 2.90 -25.31 8.04
C SER A 103 3.05 -23.78 7.99
N LEU A 104 1.94 -23.05 8.12
CA LEU A 104 1.95 -21.58 8.18
C LEU A 104 2.86 -21.09 9.31
N GLU A 105 2.77 -21.73 10.48
CA GLU A 105 3.48 -21.35 11.68
C GLU A 105 5.00 -21.53 11.49
N GLN A 106 5.41 -22.61 10.81
CA GLN A 106 6.81 -22.85 10.45
C GLN A 106 7.30 -21.83 9.43
N LEU A 107 6.51 -21.58 8.37
CA LEU A 107 6.84 -20.61 7.34
C LEU A 107 7.00 -19.20 7.92
N GLU A 108 6.05 -18.75 8.75
CA GLU A 108 6.12 -17.43 9.37
C GLU A 108 7.29 -17.29 10.35
N HIS A 109 7.64 -18.37 11.07
CA HIS A 109 8.81 -18.36 11.94
C HIS A 109 10.09 -18.15 11.12
N GLU A 110 10.23 -18.86 10.00
CA GLU A 110 11.37 -18.72 9.10
C GLU A 110 11.43 -17.34 8.43
N ILE A 111 10.29 -16.80 7.97
CA ILE A 111 10.18 -15.43 7.46
C ILE A 111 10.70 -14.43 8.50
N ARG A 112 10.27 -14.54 9.76
CA ARG A 112 10.69 -13.63 10.84
C ARG A 112 12.16 -13.79 11.26
N MET A 113 12.75 -14.97 11.07
CA MET A 113 14.17 -15.19 11.38
C MET A 113 15.11 -14.60 10.33
N ILE A 114 14.68 -14.56 9.07
CA ILE A 114 15.54 -14.28 7.91
C ILE A 114 15.26 -12.89 7.34
N THR A 115 14.02 -12.41 7.43
CA THR A 115 13.54 -11.21 6.75
C THR A 115 12.74 -10.32 7.71
N ASP A 116 12.49 -9.08 7.31
CA ASP A 116 11.53 -8.17 7.98
C ASP A 116 10.06 -8.49 7.63
N GLY A 117 9.82 -9.59 6.93
CA GLY A 117 8.53 -9.94 6.35
C GLY A 117 8.60 -10.06 4.84
N ILE A 118 7.59 -10.73 4.27
CA ILE A 118 7.38 -10.85 2.83
C ILE A 118 6.04 -10.21 2.52
N GLY A 119 6.05 -9.20 1.65
CA GLY A 119 4.87 -8.55 1.12
C GLY A 119 4.57 -9.05 -0.29
N VAL A 120 3.31 -9.41 -0.53
CA VAL A 120 2.79 -9.65 -1.88
C VAL A 120 1.49 -8.89 -2.04
N SER A 121 1.38 -8.09 -3.10
CA SER A 121 0.23 -7.23 -3.34
C SER A 121 -0.12 -7.13 -4.82
N ALA A 122 -1.41 -6.94 -5.10
CA ALA A 122 -1.86 -6.54 -6.42
C ALA A 122 -1.37 -5.12 -6.70
N HIS A 123 -0.80 -4.91 -7.88
CA HIS A 123 -0.28 -3.63 -8.33
C HIS A 123 -1.17 -3.08 -9.44
N VAL A 124 -1.53 -1.80 -9.33
CA VAL A 124 -2.18 -1.03 -10.40
C VAL A 124 -1.51 0.33 -10.46
N SER A 125 -1.09 0.75 -11.65
CA SER A 125 -0.58 2.10 -11.89
C SER A 125 -1.04 2.63 -13.24
N THR A 126 -1.10 3.96 -13.35
CA THR A 126 -1.45 4.67 -14.58
C THR A 126 -0.21 5.27 -15.23
N SER A 127 -0.24 5.44 -16.55
CA SER A 127 0.83 6.16 -17.23
C SER A 127 0.82 7.65 -16.83
N PRO A 128 1.99 8.26 -16.55
CA PRO A 128 2.07 9.68 -16.23
C PRO A 128 1.75 10.59 -17.42
N THR A 129 1.72 10.05 -18.64
CA THR A 129 1.51 10.80 -19.88
C THR A 129 0.25 10.39 -20.62
N ASP A 130 -0.44 9.33 -20.19
CA ASP A 130 -1.62 8.79 -20.87
C ASP A 130 -2.64 8.23 -19.88
N LEU A 131 -3.81 8.87 -19.80
CA LEU A 131 -4.90 8.48 -18.92
C LEU A 131 -5.60 7.17 -19.33
N SER A 132 -5.36 6.68 -20.54
CA SER A 132 -5.94 5.44 -21.05
C SER A 132 -5.07 4.21 -20.82
N THR A 133 -3.81 4.41 -20.46
CA THR A 133 -2.86 3.32 -20.19
C THR A 133 -2.82 2.99 -18.70
N VAL A 134 -3.12 1.74 -18.39
CA VAL A 134 -3.06 1.15 -17.05
C VAL A 134 -2.13 -0.05 -17.07
N TYR A 135 -1.30 -0.18 -16.04
CA TYR A 135 -0.45 -1.34 -15.80
C TYR A 135 -0.97 -2.07 -14.58
N GLU A 136 -1.33 -3.34 -14.76
CA GLU A 136 -1.70 -4.24 -13.67
C GLU A 136 -0.65 -5.33 -13.47
N GLY A 137 -0.51 -5.80 -12.24
CA GLY A 137 0.51 -6.78 -11.92
C GLY A 137 0.50 -7.25 -10.48
N ILE A 138 1.57 -7.95 -10.10
CA ILE A 138 1.82 -8.37 -8.73
C ILE A 138 3.17 -7.81 -8.31
N TYR A 139 3.19 -7.16 -7.15
CA TYR A 139 4.40 -6.64 -6.54
C TYR A 139 4.78 -7.49 -5.34
N TYR A 140 6.03 -7.94 -5.34
CA TYR A 140 6.67 -8.71 -4.29
C TYR A 140 7.73 -7.83 -3.64
N GLU A 141 7.77 -7.79 -2.31
CA GLU A 141 8.76 -7.04 -1.57
C GLU A 141 9.21 -7.76 -0.31
N THR A 142 10.46 -7.55 0.06
CA THR A 142 11.02 -8.01 1.33
C THR A 142 12.33 -7.27 1.61
N SER A 143 12.83 -7.40 2.83
CA SER A 143 14.17 -6.95 3.19
C SER A 143 14.81 -7.92 4.17
N CYS A 144 16.13 -7.99 4.15
CA CYS A 144 16.91 -8.86 5.03
C CYS A 144 18.27 -8.24 5.35
N LEU A 145 18.99 -8.83 6.30
CA LEU A 145 20.40 -8.53 6.49
C LEU A 145 21.23 -9.04 5.30
N GLU A 146 22.36 -8.38 4.99
CA GLU A 146 23.22 -8.75 3.86
C GLU A 146 23.68 -10.21 3.87
N ASN A 147 23.88 -10.80 5.06
CA ASN A 147 24.30 -12.20 5.22
C ASN A 147 23.19 -13.21 4.90
N ASP A 148 21.94 -12.78 4.80
CA ASP A 148 20.77 -13.64 4.64
C ASP A 148 20.12 -13.53 3.24
N ILE A 149 20.72 -12.79 2.31
CA ILE A 149 20.19 -12.54 0.96
C ILE A 149 19.84 -13.85 0.22
N GLU A 150 20.72 -14.84 0.24
CA GLU A 150 20.47 -16.12 -0.43
C GLU A 150 19.27 -16.85 0.17
N LYS A 151 19.16 -16.85 1.50
CA LYS A 151 18.04 -17.46 2.21
C LYS A 151 16.72 -16.72 1.94
N MET A 152 16.76 -15.38 1.91
CA MET A 152 15.62 -14.54 1.54
C MET A 152 15.10 -14.90 0.14
N TYR A 153 15.99 -15.06 -0.86
CA TYR A 153 15.59 -15.47 -2.21
C TYR A 153 15.00 -16.88 -2.27
N ASN A 154 15.55 -17.82 -1.52
CA ASN A 154 15.01 -19.17 -1.43
C ASN A 154 13.62 -19.18 -0.81
N LEU A 155 13.42 -18.39 0.25
CA LEU A 155 12.13 -18.26 0.93
C LEU A 155 11.07 -17.60 0.04
N MET A 156 11.44 -16.55 -0.70
CA MET A 156 10.54 -15.92 -1.67
C MET A 156 10.13 -16.90 -2.78
N GLN A 157 11.07 -17.71 -3.29
CA GLN A 157 10.76 -18.74 -4.28
C GLN A 157 9.82 -19.81 -3.72
N GLU A 158 10.03 -20.25 -2.46
CA GLU A 158 9.15 -21.21 -1.81
C GLU A 158 7.73 -20.65 -1.65
N VAL A 159 7.59 -19.40 -1.19
CA VAL A 159 6.28 -18.74 -1.09
C VAL A 159 5.60 -18.68 -2.45
N VAL A 160 6.28 -18.24 -3.51
CA VAL A 160 5.63 -18.08 -4.82
C VAL A 160 5.26 -19.41 -5.49
N ARG A 161 6.08 -20.47 -5.32
CA ARG A 161 5.94 -21.73 -6.08
C ARG A 161 5.24 -22.83 -5.30
N GLU A 162 5.38 -22.83 -3.98
CA GLU A 162 5.01 -23.94 -3.13
C GLU A 162 3.87 -23.63 -2.15
N THR A 163 3.24 -22.44 -2.19
CA THR A 163 2.02 -22.20 -1.40
C THR A 163 0.97 -23.28 -1.64
N ASP A 164 0.41 -23.82 -0.56
CA ASP A 164 -0.63 -24.85 -0.64
C ASP A 164 -2.04 -24.24 -0.71
N PHE A 165 -2.49 -23.93 -1.93
CA PHE A 165 -3.84 -23.47 -2.19
C PHE A 165 -4.94 -24.51 -1.95
N LYS A 166 -4.59 -25.78 -1.66
CA LYS A 166 -5.57 -26.83 -1.33
C LYS A 166 -6.00 -26.80 0.13
N ASN A 167 -5.37 -25.97 0.96
CA ASN A 167 -5.78 -25.77 2.35
C ASN A 167 -7.05 -24.88 2.43
N ILE A 168 -8.19 -25.46 2.08
CA ILE A 168 -9.48 -24.76 1.98
C ILE A 168 -9.91 -24.15 3.31
N ASP A 169 -9.62 -24.82 4.43
CA ASP A 169 -10.00 -24.33 5.76
C ASP A 169 -9.25 -23.03 6.12
N LYS A 170 -7.94 -22.98 5.86
CA LYS A 170 -7.16 -21.75 6.05
C LYS A 170 -7.56 -20.66 5.06
N LEU A 171 -7.83 -21.00 3.80
CA LEU A 171 -8.29 -20.04 2.80
C LEU A 171 -9.65 -19.42 3.17
N LYS A 172 -10.59 -20.24 3.65
CA LYS A 172 -11.88 -19.75 4.16
C LYS A 172 -11.70 -18.80 5.34
N THR A 173 -10.82 -19.16 6.28
CA THR A 173 -10.49 -18.32 7.44
C THR A 173 -9.91 -16.98 7.00
N LEU A 174 -8.97 -16.98 6.05
CA LEU A 174 -8.39 -15.78 5.46
C LEU A 174 -9.46 -14.89 4.83
N ILE A 175 -10.33 -15.45 3.98
CA ILE A 175 -11.40 -14.68 3.31
C ILE A 175 -12.36 -14.03 4.32
N ILE A 176 -12.75 -14.76 5.37
CA ILE A 176 -13.62 -14.22 6.43
C ILE A 176 -12.90 -13.08 7.18
N GLY A 177 -11.61 -13.26 7.48
CA GLY A 177 -10.79 -12.24 8.14
C GLY A 177 -10.67 -10.97 7.31
N GLU A 178 -10.33 -11.10 6.02
CA GLU A 178 -10.21 -9.96 5.08
C GLU A 178 -11.55 -9.23 4.91
N SER A 179 -12.66 -9.96 4.73
CA SER A 179 -14.00 -9.37 4.62
C SER A 179 -14.37 -8.57 5.87
N THR A 180 -14.11 -9.13 7.05
CA THR A 180 -14.33 -8.43 8.33
C THR A 180 -13.45 -7.19 8.45
N GLY A 181 -12.18 -7.29 8.05
CA GLY A 181 -11.24 -6.17 8.02
C GLY A 181 -11.70 -5.03 7.10
N LEU A 182 -12.19 -5.35 5.91
CA LEU A 182 -12.72 -4.38 4.96
C LEU A 182 -13.95 -3.64 5.51
N ILE A 183 -14.89 -4.36 6.15
CA ILE A 183 -16.08 -3.76 6.76
C ILE A 183 -15.68 -2.78 7.88
N ASN A 184 -14.73 -3.17 8.73
CA ASN A 184 -14.24 -2.32 9.81
C ASN A 184 -13.52 -1.08 9.26
N THR A 185 -12.74 -1.24 8.18
CA THR A 185 -12.01 -0.14 7.54
C THR A 185 -12.94 0.86 6.86
N LEU A 186 -14.08 0.40 6.32
CA LEU A 186 -15.08 1.29 5.72
C LEU A 186 -15.60 2.33 6.72
N ALA A 187 -15.89 1.92 7.96
CA ALA A 187 -16.34 2.83 9.01
C ALA A 187 -15.27 3.86 9.40
N GLN A 188 -13.99 3.48 9.38
CA GLN A 188 -12.87 4.35 9.76
C GLN A 188 -12.39 5.24 8.62
N SER A 189 -12.52 4.79 7.37
CA SER A 189 -11.91 5.40 6.18
C SER A 189 -12.90 5.62 5.02
N GLY A 190 -14.17 5.89 5.32
CA GLY A 190 -15.24 6.01 4.30
C GLY A 190 -14.95 7.02 3.18
N HIS A 191 -14.28 8.14 3.50
CA HIS A 191 -13.86 9.12 2.48
C HIS A 191 -12.93 8.53 1.40
N SER A 192 -12.00 7.64 1.75
CA SER A 192 -11.10 6.97 0.81
C SER A 192 -11.88 6.06 -0.13
N TYR A 193 -12.87 5.32 0.37
CA TYR A 193 -13.76 4.49 -0.45
C TYR A 193 -14.61 5.34 -1.40
N ALA A 194 -15.14 6.47 -0.92
CA ALA A 194 -15.92 7.39 -1.74
C ALA A 194 -15.07 7.99 -2.87
N MET A 195 -13.83 8.40 -2.58
CA MET A 195 -12.89 8.89 -3.60
C MET A 195 -12.53 7.80 -4.61
N MET A 196 -12.22 6.59 -4.15
CA MET A 196 -11.92 5.47 -5.05
C MET A 196 -13.10 5.17 -5.98
N HIS A 197 -14.32 5.08 -5.43
CA HIS A 197 -15.53 4.83 -6.21
C HIS A 197 -15.84 5.96 -7.19
N ALA A 198 -15.69 7.23 -6.78
CA ALA A 198 -15.90 8.37 -7.67
C ALA A 198 -14.93 8.37 -8.86
N ASN A 199 -13.68 7.94 -8.63
CA ASN A 199 -12.65 7.85 -9.68
C ASN A 199 -12.78 6.62 -10.57
N ALA A 200 -13.50 5.56 -10.16
CA ALA A 200 -13.57 4.28 -10.88
C ALA A 200 -14.10 4.39 -12.32
N SER A 201 -14.85 5.44 -12.64
CA SER A 201 -15.38 5.68 -13.99
C SER A 201 -14.50 6.58 -14.89
N LEU A 202 -13.43 7.16 -14.35
CA LEU A 202 -12.64 8.20 -15.03
C LEU A 202 -11.50 7.64 -15.87
N THR A 203 -10.99 6.46 -15.54
CA THR A 203 -9.89 5.79 -16.25
C THR A 203 -10.32 4.37 -16.64
N LYS A 204 -9.84 3.86 -17.78
CA LYS A 204 -10.09 2.47 -18.19
C LYS A 204 -9.28 1.52 -17.31
N GLY A 205 -9.79 1.24 -16.12
CA GLY A 205 -9.45 0.08 -15.31
C GLY A 205 -10.77 -0.50 -14.85
N GLN A 206 -11.47 -1.16 -15.76
CA GLN A 206 -12.75 -1.82 -15.49
C GLN A 206 -12.53 -3.29 -15.13
#